data_AF-A0A7C5PI65-F1
#
_entry.id   AF-A0A7C5PI65-F1
#
_cell.length_a   1.000
_cell.length_b   1.000
_cell.length_c   1.000
_cell.angle_alpha   90.00
_cell.angle_beta   90.00
_cell.angle_gamma   90.00
#
_symmetry.space_group_name_H-M   'P 1'
#
loop_
_entity.id
_entity.type
_entity.pdbx_description
1 polymer ?
#
loop_
_entity_poly.entity_id
_entity_poly.type
_entity_poly.pdbx_seq_one_letter_code
_entity_poly.pdbx_strand_id
1 'polypeptide(L)'
;MRIFKVLRLATRDYLHEWQMSGCFVLALAAVLGPMLVLFGLKFGIVGGMLDQLIQDPANREIRPVGSGRYTAAWLAELRQRPDVAFLVPRTRSIAATLQLKSEQADRIIDAEMLPSDRKDPLLEGIPE
;
A
#
# COMPACT_ATOMS: atom_id res chain seq x y z
N MET A 1 -25.84 32.27 -32.65
CA MET A 1 -26.16 31.79 -34.02
C MET A 1 -24.95 31.68 -34.96
N ARG A 2 -23.94 32.59 -34.91
CA ARG A 2 -22.72 32.51 -35.74
C ARG A 2 -21.81 31.32 -35.41
N ILE A 3 -21.50 31.08 -34.13
CA ILE A 3 -20.66 29.95 -33.68
C ILE A 3 -21.23 28.60 -34.13
N PHE A 4 -22.56 28.44 -34.09
CA PHE A 4 -23.21 27.21 -34.54
C PHE A 4 -23.03 26.96 -36.05
N LYS A 5 -23.07 28.03 -36.86
CA LYS A 5 -22.78 27.95 -38.30
C LYS A 5 -21.31 27.62 -38.57
N VAL A 6 -20.39 28.23 -37.81
CA VAL A 6 -18.94 27.96 -37.91
C VAL A 6 -18.63 26.52 -37.52
N LEU A 7 -19.17 26.04 -36.39
CA LEU A 7 -18.99 24.66 -35.92
C LEU A 7 -19.52 23.64 -36.93
N ARG A 8 -20.70 23.89 -37.51
CA ARG A 8 -21.30 23.04 -38.54
C ARG A 8 -20.49 23.03 -39.85
N LEU A 9 -19.95 24.18 -40.25
CA LEU A 9 -19.12 24.27 -41.45
C LEU A 9 -17.80 23.52 -41.22
N ALA A 10 -17.12 23.77 -40.10
CA ALA A 10 -15.86 23.13 -39.73
C ALA A 10 -15.99 21.60 -39.57
N THR A 11 -17.06 21.10 -38.92
CA THR A 11 -17.27 19.65 -38.82
C THR A 11 -17.57 19.00 -40.17
N ARG A 12 -18.31 19.68 -41.05
CA ARG A 12 -18.61 19.16 -42.39
C ARG A 12 -17.38 19.15 -43.29
N ASP A 13 -16.51 20.14 -43.15
CA ASP A 13 -15.20 20.22 -43.82
C ASP A 13 -14.27 19.08 -43.34
N TYR A 14 -14.20 18.87 -42.03
CA TYR A 14 -13.41 17.80 -41.42
C TYR A 14 -13.86 16.40 -41.84
N LEU A 15 -15.18 16.20 -41.99
CA LEU A 15 -15.79 14.96 -42.50
C LEU A 15 -15.60 14.79 -44.02
N HIS A 16 -15.47 15.89 -44.78
CA HIS A 16 -15.25 15.81 -46.21
C HIS A 16 -13.82 15.31 -46.51
N GLU A 17 -12.83 15.80 -45.77
CA GLU A 17 -11.43 15.36 -45.84
C GLU A 17 -11.10 14.25 -44.81
N TRP A 18 -11.99 13.26 -44.68
CA TRP A 18 -11.93 12.28 -43.58
C TRP A 18 -10.62 11.47 -43.52
N GLN A 19 -9.95 11.23 -44.66
CA GLN A 19 -8.67 10.51 -44.71
C GLN A 19 -7.54 11.28 -44.00
N MET A 20 -7.40 12.57 -44.29
CA MET A 20 -6.38 13.44 -43.68
C MET A 20 -6.70 13.70 -42.21
N SER A 21 -7.95 14.02 -41.91
CA SER A 21 -8.48 14.19 -40.55
C SER A 21 -8.24 12.96 -39.67
N GLY A 22 -8.54 11.76 -40.19
CA GLY A 22 -8.28 10.50 -39.49
C GLY A 22 -6.80 10.27 -39.21
N CYS A 23 -5.93 10.57 -40.19
CA CYS A 23 -4.48 10.47 -40.02
C CYS A 23 -3.97 11.36 -38.87
N PHE A 24 -4.45 12.61 -38.78
CA PHE A 24 -4.09 13.51 -37.69
C PHE A 24 -4.57 13.02 -36.32
N VAL A 25 -5.81 12.52 -36.22
CA VAL A 25 -6.34 11.96 -34.96
C VAL A 25 -5.53 10.75 -34.53
N LEU A 26 -5.20 9.85 -35.47
CA LEU A 26 -4.36 8.69 -35.19
C LEU A 26 -2.94 9.08 -34.77
N ALA A 27 -2.34 10.07 -35.41
CA ALA A 27 -1.03 10.59 -35.02
C ALA A 27 -1.05 11.17 -33.60
N LEU A 28 -2.09 11.92 -33.24
CA LEU A 28 -2.26 12.45 -31.88
C LEU A 28 -2.50 11.31 -30.87
N ALA A 29 -3.36 10.35 -31.20
CA ALA A 29 -3.62 9.18 -30.36
C ALA A 29 -2.38 8.32 -30.16
N ALA A 30 -1.51 8.20 -31.17
CA ALA A 30 -0.25 7.45 -31.07
C ALA A 30 0.74 8.06 -30.07
N VAL A 31 0.66 9.38 -29.84
CA VAL A 31 1.49 10.07 -28.85
C VAL A 31 0.82 10.08 -27.47
N LEU A 32 -0.48 10.37 -27.41
CA LEU A 32 -1.21 10.47 -26.14
C LEU A 32 -1.52 9.11 -25.52
N GLY A 33 -1.82 8.10 -26.32
CA GLY A 33 -2.18 6.76 -25.87
C GLY A 33 -1.12 6.14 -24.95
N PRO A 34 0.15 6.06 -25.39
CA PRO A 34 1.23 5.55 -24.54
C PRO A 34 1.41 6.35 -23.24
N MET A 35 1.30 7.69 -23.31
CA MET A 35 1.39 8.54 -22.12
C MET A 35 0.27 8.24 -21.12
N LEU A 36 -0.97 8.11 -21.60
CA LEU A 36 -2.13 7.73 -20.78
C LEU A 36 -1.94 6.38 -20.11
N VAL A 37 -1.42 5.38 -20.84
CA VAL A 37 -1.13 4.06 -20.29
C VAL A 37 -0.07 4.13 -19.19
N LEU A 38 1.03 4.85 -19.41
CA LEU A 38 2.09 5.04 -18.41
C LEU A 38 1.57 5.74 -17.15
N PHE A 39 0.73 6.76 -17.31
CA PHE A 39 0.11 7.44 -16.18
C PHE A 39 -0.87 6.54 -15.42
N GLY A 40 -1.68 5.76 -16.13
CA GLY A 40 -2.55 4.75 -15.53
C GLY A 40 -1.76 3.73 -14.70
N LEU A 41 -0.63 3.26 -15.23
CA LEU A 41 0.24 2.33 -14.51
C LEU A 41 0.87 2.97 -13.26
N LYS A 42 1.41 4.19 -13.39
CA LYS A 42 2.06 4.91 -12.29
C LYS A 42 1.10 5.20 -11.14
N PHE A 43 -0.07 5.75 -11.43
CA PHE A 43 -0.99 6.20 -10.38
C PHE A 43 -1.96 5.11 -9.93
N GLY A 44 -2.26 4.14 -10.79
CA GLY A 44 -3.09 2.99 -10.42
C GLY A 44 -2.30 1.92 -9.69
N ILE A 45 -1.37 1.27 -10.38
CA ILE A 45 -0.69 0.08 -9.84
C ILE A 45 0.40 0.51 -8.86
N VAL A 46 1.33 1.36 -9.27
CA VAL A 46 2.46 1.74 -8.41
C VAL A 46 1.97 2.53 -7.20
N GLY A 47 0.99 3.43 -7.39
CA GLY A 47 0.30 4.12 -6.30
C GLY A 47 -0.30 3.16 -5.28
N GLY A 48 -1.10 2.18 -5.72
CA GLY A 48 -1.69 1.18 -4.83
C GLY A 48 -0.65 0.32 -4.09
N MET A 49 0.42 -0.09 -4.78
CA MET A 49 1.52 -0.82 -4.13
C MET A 49 2.21 0.02 -3.05
N LEU A 50 2.43 1.30 -3.33
CA LEU A 50 3.02 2.23 -2.36
C LEU A 50 2.10 2.46 -1.16
N ASP A 51 0.80 2.67 -1.39
CA ASP A 51 -0.17 2.86 -0.31
C ASP A 51 -0.24 1.63 0.59
N GLN A 52 -0.28 0.42 0.01
CA GLN A 52 -0.25 -0.82 0.77
C GLN A 52 1.05 -0.93 1.59
N LEU A 53 2.21 -0.65 0.98
CA LEU A 53 3.49 -0.70 1.66
C LEU A 53 3.58 0.30 2.82
N ILE A 54 3.10 1.53 2.59
CA ILE A 54 3.11 2.61 3.57
C ILE A 54 2.14 2.32 4.70
N GLN A 55 0.98 1.73 4.42
CA GLN A 55 -0.08 1.45 5.41
C GLN A 55 0.13 0.14 6.17
N ASP A 56 1.00 -0.74 5.68
CA ASP A 56 1.34 -1.99 6.34
C ASP A 56 1.85 -1.74 7.79
N PRO A 57 1.15 -2.26 8.82
CA PRO A 57 1.54 -2.08 10.21
C PRO A 57 2.90 -2.72 10.52
N ALA A 58 3.31 -3.77 9.80
CA ALA A 58 4.62 -4.41 9.99
C ALA A 58 5.77 -3.45 9.60
N ASN A 59 5.57 -2.65 8.55
CA ASN A 59 6.56 -1.64 8.13
C ASN A 59 6.61 -0.43 9.07
N ARG A 60 5.59 -0.24 9.90
CA ARG A 60 5.51 0.82 10.91
C ARG A 60 5.94 0.34 12.29
N GLU A 61 6.33 -0.93 12.44
CA GLU A 61 6.81 -1.48 13.70
C GLU A 61 8.17 -0.89 14.07
N ILE A 62 8.26 -0.29 15.27
CA ILE A 62 9.54 0.18 15.83
C ILE A 62 10.03 -0.85 16.84
N ARG A 63 11.15 -1.51 16.51
CA ARG A 63 11.82 -2.46 17.40
C ARG A 63 13.13 -1.88 17.93
N PRO A 64 13.41 -1.98 19.23
CA PRO A 64 14.73 -1.62 19.74
C PRO A 64 15.78 -2.57 19.14
N VAL A 65 16.88 -2.01 18.62
CA VAL A 65 17.99 -2.77 18.00
C VAL A 65 18.79 -3.58 19.03
N GLY A 66 18.75 -3.17 20.31
CA GLY A 66 19.47 -3.83 21.41
C GLY A 66 18.64 -3.98 22.67
N SER A 67 19.27 -4.49 23.72
CA SER A 67 18.68 -4.59 25.05
C SER A 67 18.76 -3.23 25.77
N GLY A 68 17.59 -2.70 26.13
CA GLY A 68 17.45 -1.48 26.93
C GLY A 68 16.62 -1.74 28.18
N ARG A 69 16.76 -0.88 29.19
CA ARG A 69 15.88 -0.87 30.36
C ARG A 69 14.82 0.21 30.16
N TYR A 70 13.58 -0.21 30.04
CA TYR A 70 12.42 0.66 29.90
C TYR A 70 11.54 0.55 31.14
N THR A 71 11.34 1.65 31.87
CA THR A 71 10.48 1.68 33.06
C THR A 71 9.01 1.70 32.66
N ALA A 72 8.15 1.19 33.54
CA ALA A 72 6.70 1.21 33.34
C ALA A 72 6.15 2.63 33.13
N ALA A 73 6.68 3.62 33.84
CA ALA A 73 6.32 5.03 33.67
C ALA A 73 6.63 5.54 32.25
N TRP A 74 7.84 5.27 31.74
CA TRP A 74 8.23 5.66 30.39
C TRP A 74 7.35 4.98 29.31
N LEU A 75 7.03 3.70 29.49
CA LEU A 75 6.14 2.98 28.58
C LEU A 75 4.71 3.55 28.63
N ALA A 76 4.24 4.01 29.80
CA ALA A 76 2.94 4.64 29.96
C ALA A 76 2.88 6.01 29.27
N GLU A 77 3.93 6.82 29.39
CA GLU A 77 4.06 8.09 28.66
C GLU A 77 4.10 7.86 27.14
N LEU A 78 4.86 6.86 26.69
CA LEU A 78 4.97 6.55 25.26
C LEU A 78 3.62 6.13 24.65
N ARG A 79 2.82 5.36 25.40
CA ARG A 79 1.45 4.98 25.00
C ARG A 79 0.48 6.14 24.86
N GLN A 80 0.72 7.28 25.52
CA GLN A 80 -0.17 8.44 25.44
C GLN A 80 0.07 9.28 24.18
N ARG A 81 1.14 9.01 23.42
CA ARG A 81 1.43 9.78 22.22
C ARG A 81 0.41 9.45 21.12
N PRO A 82 -0.06 10.46 20.37
CA PRO A 82 -1.06 10.27 19.32
C PRO A 82 -0.55 9.48 18.11
N ASP A 83 0.78 9.38 17.93
CA ASP A 83 1.42 8.65 16.84
C ASP A 83 1.73 7.17 17.18
N VAL A 84 1.45 6.73 18.40
CA VAL A 84 1.65 5.34 18.84
C VAL A 84 0.29 4.63 18.85
N ALA A 85 0.03 3.83 17.82
CA ALA A 85 -1.21 3.06 17.73
C ALA A 85 -1.26 1.88 18.71
N PHE A 86 -0.12 1.23 18.94
CA PHE A 86 -0.04 0.02 19.75
C PHE A 86 1.34 -0.10 20.41
N LEU A 87 1.37 -0.61 21.64
CA LEU A 87 2.61 -0.85 22.39
C LEU A 87 2.47 -2.04 23.33
N VAL A 88 3.33 -3.03 23.13
CA VAL A 88 3.50 -4.18 24.02
C VAL A 88 4.97 -4.29 24.46
N PRO A 89 5.24 -4.28 25.79
CA PRO A 89 6.60 -4.44 26.29
C PRO A 89 7.12 -5.86 26.09
N ARG A 90 8.36 -5.98 25.64
CA ARG A 90 9.06 -7.28 25.55
C ARG A 90 10.02 -7.45 26.71
N THR A 91 10.01 -8.62 27.34
CA THR A 91 10.90 -8.97 28.45
C THR A 91 12.28 -9.45 27.99
N ARG A 92 12.43 -9.83 26.71
CA ARG A 92 13.68 -10.25 26.08
C ARG A 92 13.79 -9.72 24.66
N SER A 93 14.99 -9.34 24.23
CA SER A 93 15.27 -8.87 22.87
C SER A 93 15.58 -10.02 21.89
N ILE A 94 15.92 -11.21 22.41
CA ILE A 94 16.34 -12.39 21.64
C ILE A 94 15.70 -13.65 22.23
N ALA A 95 15.39 -14.62 21.35
CA ALA A 95 15.10 -16.03 21.66
C ALA A 95 13.87 -16.28 22.56
N ALA A 96 12.69 -16.04 21.98
CA ALA A 96 11.42 -16.55 22.50
C ALA A 96 10.95 -17.82 21.80
N THR A 97 11.88 -18.72 21.49
CA THR A 97 11.58 -19.89 20.66
C THR A 97 10.90 -20.99 21.47
N LEU A 98 9.87 -21.58 20.89
CA LEU A 98 9.16 -22.75 21.40
C LEU A 98 9.10 -23.80 20.29
N GLN A 99 9.27 -25.07 20.65
CA GLN A 99 9.17 -26.18 19.71
C GLN A 99 7.74 -26.73 19.72
N LEU A 100 7.05 -26.58 18.60
CA LEU A 100 5.70 -27.11 18.41
C LEU A 100 5.81 -28.51 17.83
N LYS A 101 5.24 -29.49 18.53
CA LYS A 101 5.08 -30.86 18.06
C LYS A 101 3.59 -31.18 18.00
N SER A 102 3.14 -31.77 16.89
CA SER A 102 1.77 -32.25 16.73
C SER A 102 1.74 -33.77 16.83
N GLU A 103 0.68 -34.33 17.41
CA GLU A 103 0.44 -35.79 17.40
C GLU A 103 0.13 -36.30 15.98
N GLN A 104 -0.31 -35.43 15.07
CA GLN A 104 -0.70 -35.76 13.71
C GLN A 104 0.41 -35.54 12.67
N ALA A 105 1.49 -34.85 13.04
CA ALA A 105 2.58 -34.51 12.13
C ALA A 105 3.94 -34.87 12.74
N ASP A 106 4.75 -35.59 11.98
CA ASP A 106 6.06 -36.10 12.44
C ASP A 106 7.15 -35.02 12.53
N ARG A 107 6.82 -33.77 12.18
CA ARG A 107 7.76 -32.65 12.15
C ARG A 107 7.57 -31.74 13.37
N ILE A 108 8.68 -31.44 14.02
CA ILE A 108 8.79 -30.37 15.03
C ILE A 108 9.05 -29.03 14.33
N ILE A 109 8.35 -27.98 14.74
CA ILE A 109 8.49 -26.62 14.19
C ILE A 109 8.98 -25.70 15.30
N ASP A 110 10.08 -24.99 15.06
CA ASP A 110 10.51 -23.90 15.91
C ASP A 110 9.66 -22.66 15.62
N ALA A 111 9.01 -22.12 16.65
CA ALA A 111 8.17 -20.93 16.56
C ALA A 111 8.67 -19.85 17.52
N GLU A 112 8.66 -18.58 17.09
CA GLU A 112 8.99 -17.45 17.97
C GLU A 112 7.71 -16.93 18.66
N MET A 113 7.76 -16.82 19.99
CA MET A 113 6.68 -16.24 20.77
C MET A 113 6.85 -14.72 20.86
N LEU A 114 5.94 -13.99 20.23
CA LEU A 114 5.84 -12.54 20.36
C LEU A 114 4.71 -12.18 21.33
N PRO A 115 4.94 -11.30 22.32
CA PRO A 115 3.85 -10.83 23.16
C PRO A 115 2.95 -9.90 22.35
N SER A 116 1.64 -10.08 22.52
CA SER A 116 0.60 -9.29 21.87
C SER A 116 -0.47 -8.92 22.90
N ASP A 117 -1.40 -8.05 22.52
CA ASP A 117 -2.53 -7.59 23.35
C ASP A 117 -3.71 -7.23 22.43
N ARG A 118 -4.86 -6.91 23.00
CA ARG A 118 -6.04 -6.47 22.25
C ARG A 118 -5.69 -5.27 21.38
N LYS A 119 -6.21 -5.27 20.14
CA LYS A 119 -5.97 -4.23 19.12
C LYS A 119 -4.54 -4.22 18.57
N ASP A 120 -3.84 -5.36 18.60
CA ASP A 120 -2.60 -5.51 17.85
C ASP A 120 -2.88 -5.40 16.35
N PRO A 121 -2.38 -4.35 15.66
CA PRO A 121 -2.61 -4.17 14.22
C PRO A 121 -2.01 -5.30 13.37
N LEU A 122 -1.03 -6.04 13.90
CA LEU A 122 -0.39 -7.16 13.19
C LEU A 122 -1.26 -8.41 13.16
N LEU A 123 -2.30 -8.49 14.00
CA LEU A 123 -3.22 -9.62 14.08
C LEU A 123 -4.56 -9.35 13.38
N GLU A 124 -4.74 -8.18 12.78
CA GLU A 124 -5.96 -7.87 12.03
C GLU A 124 -6.17 -8.86 10.86
N GLY A 125 -7.29 -9.58 10.88
CA GLY A 125 -7.65 -10.56 9.84
C GLY A 125 -7.29 -12.01 10.16
N ILE A 126 -6.66 -12.28 11.30
CA ILE A 126 -6.46 -13.65 11.81
C ILE A 126 -7.69 -14.03 12.65
N PRO A 127 -8.36 -15.17 12.38
CA PRO A 127 -9.43 -15.65 13.25
C PRO A 127 -8.89 -15.97 14.65
N GLU A 128 -9.63 -15.58 15.70
CA GLU A 128 -9.32 -15.90 17.10
C GLU A 128 -9.31 -17.41 17.39
#